data_AF-A0A1V5UHQ2-F1
#
_entry.id   AF-A0A1V5UHQ2-F1
#
_cell.length_a   1.000
_cell.length_b   1.000
_cell.length_c   1.000
_cell.angle_alpha   90.00
_cell.angle_beta   90.00
_cell.angle_gamma   90.00
#
_symmetry.space_group_name_H-M   'P 1'
#
loop_
_entity.id
_entity.type
_entity.pdbx_description
1 polymer ?
#
loop_
_entity_poly.entity_id
_entity_poly.type
_entity_poly.pdbx_seq_one_letter_code
_entity_poly.pdbx_strand_id
1 'polypeptide(L)'
;MKRLTLFLEQIFDYLVLSVLLVISLALIVPFTFALAVMIAYCSIPLDSRSLKGAFRLISENKKQILLYSLISTILLVLLVLNVNYFTFTSSTLSNITLFMSWIILVVVALFTMFAPIVIFRMHVTNKELMQNITLLILRGNVFSLLLLAVTFGLTLVVLYYPLIIIPLLYFYGYLVYLITNYVLEKLRKGGTYATQE
;
A
#
# COMPACT_ATOMS: atom_id res chain seq x y z
N MET A 1 7.44 24.83 -24.41
CA MET A 1 7.53 25.34 -23.02
C MET A 1 6.49 24.71 -22.10
N LYS A 2 5.18 24.79 -22.40
CA LYS A 2 4.10 24.26 -21.51
C LYS A 2 4.18 22.76 -21.15
N ARG A 3 4.69 21.91 -22.06
CA ARG A 3 4.94 20.48 -21.78
C ARG A 3 6.17 20.23 -20.92
N LEU A 4 7.19 21.08 -21.03
CA LEU A 4 8.42 20.96 -20.25
C LEU A 4 8.18 21.37 -18.79
N THR A 5 7.41 22.43 -18.57
CA THR A 5 7.00 22.85 -17.23
C THR A 5 6.16 21.79 -16.53
N LEU A 6 5.19 21.19 -17.23
CA LEU A 6 4.36 20.12 -16.69
C LEU A 6 5.17 18.87 -16.33
N PHE A 7 6.16 18.51 -17.16
CA PHE A 7 7.10 17.42 -16.88
C PHE A 7 7.98 17.70 -15.66
N LEU A 8 8.51 18.92 -15.51
CA LEU A 8 9.31 19.32 -14.36
C LEU A 8 8.49 19.33 -13.06
N GLU A 9 7.25 19.81 -13.11
CA GLU A 9 6.31 19.76 -11.98
C GLU A 9 6.04 18.32 -11.54
N GLN A 10 5.86 17.39 -12.50
CA GLN A 10 5.68 15.97 -12.19
C GLN A 10 6.92 15.33 -11.56
N ILE A 11 8.12 15.64 -12.07
CA ILE A 11 9.37 15.16 -11.46
C ILE A 11 9.49 15.67 -10.03
N PHE A 12 9.20 16.96 -9.81
CA PHE A 12 9.28 17.56 -8.49
C PHE A 12 8.29 16.93 -7.51
N ASP A 13 7.02 16.80 -7.91
CA ASP A 13 5.97 16.14 -7.13
C ASP A 13 6.37 14.72 -6.73
N TYR A 14 6.92 13.97 -7.68
CA TYR A 14 7.43 12.63 -7.48
C TYR A 14 8.61 12.58 -6.49
N LEU A 15 9.57 13.49 -6.61
CA LEU A 15 10.73 13.56 -5.73
C LEU A 15 10.29 13.84 -4.29
N VAL A 16 9.36 14.79 -4.11
CA VAL A 16 8.76 15.12 -2.81
C VAL A 16 8.05 13.90 -2.21
N LEU A 17 7.23 13.18 -2.98
CA LEU A 17 6.54 11.97 -2.51
C LEU A 17 7.51 10.86 -2.12
N SER A 18 8.54 10.67 -2.91
CA SER A 18 9.55 9.64 -2.65
C SER A 18 10.31 9.93 -1.36
N VAL A 19 10.75 11.18 -1.18
CA VAL A 19 11.40 11.61 0.07
C VAL A 19 10.45 11.45 1.26
N LEU A 20 9.18 11.82 1.12
CA LEU A 20 8.18 11.66 2.17
C LEU A 20 7.97 10.19 2.54
N LEU A 21 7.91 9.29 1.56
CA LEU A 21 7.83 7.84 1.77
C LEU A 21 9.07 7.28 2.47
N VAL A 22 10.27 7.70 2.06
CA VAL A 22 11.54 7.29 2.69
C VAL A 22 11.59 7.74 4.14
N ILE A 23 11.25 9.00 4.39
CA ILE A 23 11.17 9.56 5.75
C ILE A 23 10.12 8.81 6.59
N SER A 24 8.95 8.52 6.01
CA SER A 24 7.89 7.78 6.71
C SER A 24 8.31 6.36 7.06
N LEU A 25 9.01 5.68 6.13
CA LEU A 25 9.58 4.36 6.38
C LEU A 25 10.64 4.40 7.49
N ALA A 26 11.54 5.39 7.46
CA ALA A 26 12.63 5.53 8.43
C ALA A 26 12.15 5.89 9.83
N LEU A 27 11.13 6.76 9.94
CA LEU A 27 10.62 7.23 11.23
C LEU A 27 9.51 6.35 11.81
N ILE A 28 9.05 5.32 11.09
CA ILE A 28 7.86 4.52 11.45
C ILE A 28 6.61 5.42 11.64
N VAL A 29 6.67 6.66 11.13
CA VAL A 29 5.54 7.58 10.94
C VAL A 29 4.60 6.91 9.94
N PRO A 30 3.26 7.07 10.01
CA PRO A 30 2.28 6.27 9.28
C PRO A 30 2.64 6.02 7.81
N PHE A 31 3.41 4.97 7.57
CA PHE A 31 3.93 4.59 6.26
C PHE A 31 2.77 4.26 5.33
N THR A 32 1.72 3.66 5.90
CA THR A 32 0.45 3.40 5.25
C THR A 32 -0.21 4.67 4.72
N PHE A 33 -0.10 5.81 5.42
CA PHE A 33 -0.61 7.10 4.93
C PHE A 33 0.20 7.60 3.74
N ALA A 34 1.53 7.60 3.85
CA ALA A 34 2.42 8.00 2.76
C ALA A 34 2.22 7.13 1.50
N LEU A 35 2.07 5.81 1.69
CA LEU A 35 1.73 4.88 0.62
C LEU A 35 0.37 5.19 0.00
N ALA A 36 -0.64 5.51 0.82
CA ALA A 36 -1.96 5.91 0.31
C ALA A 36 -1.89 7.20 -0.52
N VAL A 37 -1.08 8.20 -0.12
CA VAL A 37 -0.85 9.42 -0.91
C VAL A 37 -0.16 9.08 -2.24
N MET A 38 0.84 8.20 -2.23
CA MET A 38 1.53 7.76 -3.45
C MET A 38 0.58 7.04 -4.42
N ILE A 39 -0.27 6.16 -3.89
CA ILE A 39 -1.28 5.45 -4.69
C ILE A 39 -2.33 6.43 -5.22
N ALA A 40 -2.75 7.41 -4.43
CA ALA A 40 -3.64 8.49 -4.87
C ALA A 40 -3.01 9.33 -5.99
N TYR A 41 -1.72 9.62 -5.90
CA TYR A 41 -0.98 10.32 -6.95
C TYR A 41 -0.92 9.49 -8.24
N CYS A 42 -0.63 8.19 -8.13
CA CYS A 42 -0.60 7.27 -9.26
C CYS A 42 -1.97 7.04 -9.90
N SER A 43 -3.06 7.26 -9.16
CA SER A 43 -4.43 7.05 -9.68
C SER A 43 -4.92 8.16 -10.60
N ILE A 44 -4.30 9.34 -10.54
CA ILE A 44 -4.64 10.49 -11.37
C ILE A 44 -4.00 10.33 -12.77
N PRO A 45 -4.73 10.63 -13.86
CA PRO A 45 -4.20 10.61 -15.22
C PRO A 45 -2.93 11.45 -15.35
N LEU A 46 -1.97 10.99 -16.18
CA LEU A 46 -0.67 11.65 -16.33
C LEU A 46 -0.81 13.13 -16.69
N ASP A 47 -1.75 13.50 -17.57
CA ASP A 47 -1.89 14.89 -18.06
C ASP A 47 -2.42 15.88 -17.00
N SER A 48 -3.03 15.39 -15.92
CA SER A 48 -3.60 16.19 -14.83
C SER A 48 -3.01 15.85 -13.46
N ARG A 49 -1.96 15.03 -13.43
CA ARG A 49 -1.36 14.52 -12.21
C ARG A 49 -0.71 15.66 -11.43
N SER A 50 -1.11 15.80 -10.17
CA SER A 50 -0.55 16.77 -9.24
C SER A 50 -0.64 16.28 -7.81
N LEU A 51 0.32 16.67 -6.98
CA LEU A 51 0.31 16.46 -5.54
C LEU A 51 -0.97 17.00 -4.89
N LYS A 52 -1.41 18.18 -5.33
CA LYS A 52 -2.65 18.80 -4.87
C LYS A 52 -3.87 17.91 -5.14
N GLY A 53 -3.92 17.28 -6.32
CA GLY A 53 -4.97 16.32 -6.67
C GLY A 53 -4.95 15.09 -5.75
N ALA A 54 -3.77 14.55 -5.46
CA ALA A 54 -3.61 13.42 -4.55
C ALA A 54 -4.11 13.75 -3.14
N PHE A 55 -3.69 14.89 -2.58
CA PHE A 55 -4.15 15.34 -1.26
C PHE A 55 -5.65 15.63 -1.22
N ARG A 56 -6.23 16.12 -2.31
CA ARG A 56 -7.69 16.29 -2.41
C ARG A 56 -8.42 14.95 -2.31
N LEU A 57 -7.97 13.94 -3.06
CA LEU A 57 -8.53 12.58 -3.01
C LEU A 57 -8.43 11.96 -1.59
N ILE A 58 -7.32 12.21 -0.90
CA ILE A 58 -7.14 11.83 0.52
C ILE A 58 -8.12 12.59 1.41
N SER A 59 -8.30 13.89 1.20
CA SER A 59 -9.16 14.75 2.02
C SER A 59 -10.63 14.33 1.95
N GLU A 60 -11.09 13.87 0.79
CA GLU A 60 -12.44 13.36 0.56
C GLU A 60 -12.69 12.06 1.34
N ASN A 61 -11.65 11.25 1.55
CA ASN A 61 -11.72 9.97 2.24
C ASN A 61 -10.97 9.97 3.60
N LYS A 62 -10.70 11.16 4.17
CA LYS A 62 -9.75 11.35 5.28
C LYS A 62 -10.01 10.47 6.49
N LYS A 63 -11.28 10.27 6.84
CA LYS A 63 -11.68 9.49 8.03
C LYS A 63 -11.27 8.02 7.87
N GLN A 64 -11.55 7.43 6.71
CA GLN A 64 -11.24 6.04 6.44
C GLN A 64 -9.73 5.82 6.32
N ILE A 65 -9.04 6.70 5.61
CA ILE A 65 -7.58 6.60 5.40
C ILE A 65 -6.82 6.77 6.71
N LEU A 66 -7.20 7.75 7.54
CA LEU A 66 -6.53 7.99 8.82
C LEU A 66 -6.77 6.82 9.78
N LEU A 67 -8.01 6.35 9.91
CA LEU A 67 -8.33 5.18 10.74
C LEU A 67 -7.58 3.93 10.27
N TYR A 68 -7.63 3.66 8.97
CA TYR A 68 -6.95 2.53 8.35
C TYR A 68 -5.44 2.59 8.53
N SER A 69 -4.85 3.77 8.30
CA SER A 69 -3.42 4.00 8.49
C SER A 69 -3.00 3.82 9.94
N LEU A 70 -3.80 4.30 10.90
CA LEU A 70 -3.52 4.13 12.32
C LEU A 70 -3.54 2.65 12.72
N ILE A 71 -4.59 1.93 12.36
CA ILE A 71 -4.73 0.49 12.66
C ILE A 71 -3.58 -0.29 12.03
N SER A 72 -3.27 -0.04 10.75
CA SER A 72 -2.20 -0.74 10.05
C SER A 72 -0.83 -0.45 10.64
N THR A 73 -0.58 0.79 11.07
CA THR A 73 0.69 1.16 11.74
C THR A 73 0.82 0.44 13.08
N ILE A 74 -0.24 0.43 13.90
CA ILE A 74 -0.23 -0.28 15.20
C ILE A 74 0.02 -1.77 14.99
N LEU A 75 -0.67 -2.40 14.04
CA LEU A 75 -0.50 -3.82 13.74
C LEU A 75 0.91 -4.13 13.24
N LEU A 76 1.46 -3.32 12.33
CA LEU A 76 2.83 -3.49 11.83
C LEU A 76 3.86 -3.39 12.96
N VAL A 77 3.75 -2.38 13.83
CA VAL A 77 4.66 -2.20 14.96
C VAL A 77 4.58 -3.40 15.91
N LEU A 78 3.37 -3.83 16.29
CA LEU A 78 3.20 -5.00 17.16
C LEU A 78 3.77 -6.28 16.55
N LEU A 79 3.59 -6.49 15.24
CA LEU A 79 4.11 -7.67 14.54
C LEU A 79 5.64 -7.65 14.44
N VAL A 80 6.23 -6.49 14.13
CA VAL A 80 7.69 -6.34 14.09
C VAL A 80 8.29 -6.58 15.48
N LEU A 81 7.65 -6.07 16.55
CA LEU A 81 8.07 -6.33 17.92
C LEU A 81 7.95 -7.82 18.28
N ASN A 82 6.84 -8.48 17.93
CA ASN A 82 6.65 -9.91 18.16
C ASN A 82 7.69 -10.75 17.41
N VAL A 83 7.91 -10.48 16.12
CA VAL A 83 8.92 -11.18 15.33
C VAL A 83 10.30 -11.01 15.96
N ASN A 84 10.68 -9.79 16.33
CA ASN A 84 11.97 -9.56 17.00
C ASN A 84 12.08 -10.31 18.34
N TYR A 85 11.07 -10.24 19.20
CA TYR A 85 11.09 -10.89 20.52
C TYR A 85 11.21 -12.42 20.42
N PHE A 86 10.39 -13.05 19.57
CA PHE A 86 10.35 -14.51 19.46
C PHE A 86 11.50 -15.08 18.64
N THR A 87 12.17 -14.28 17.80
CA THR A 87 13.38 -14.72 17.06
C THR A 87 14.52 -15.13 18.00
N PHE A 88 14.63 -14.50 19.17
CA PHE A 88 15.69 -14.79 20.14
C PHE A 88 15.28 -15.80 21.23
N THR A 89 14.05 -16.32 21.18
CA THR A 89 13.51 -17.22 22.21
C THR A 89 13.44 -18.66 21.69
N SER A 90 14.18 -19.59 22.30
CA SER A 90 14.37 -20.97 21.79
C SER A 90 13.38 -22.01 22.36
N SER A 91 12.07 -21.76 22.24
CA SER A 91 11.04 -22.72 22.66
C SER A 91 10.10 -23.11 21.51
N THR A 92 9.53 -24.32 21.54
CA THR A 92 8.57 -24.76 20.52
C THR A 92 7.36 -23.84 20.43
N LEU A 93 6.90 -23.33 21.59
CA LEU A 93 5.82 -22.34 21.65
C LEU A 93 6.23 -21.03 20.97
N SER A 94 7.46 -20.57 21.18
CA SER A 94 8.05 -19.40 20.50
C SER A 94 8.04 -19.56 18.98
N ASN A 95 8.44 -20.74 18.46
CA ASN A 95 8.45 -21.00 17.02
C ASN A 95 7.05 -20.98 16.40
N ILE A 96 6.04 -21.50 17.09
CA ILE A 96 4.64 -21.44 16.64
C ILE A 96 4.14 -19.99 16.60
N THR A 97 4.42 -19.21 17.64
CA THR A 97 4.04 -17.79 17.68
C THR A 97 4.77 -16.97 16.62
N LEU A 98 6.04 -17.27 16.36
CA LEU A 98 6.82 -16.64 15.28
C LEU A 98 6.19 -16.95 13.91
N PHE A 99 5.86 -18.21 13.64
CA PHE A 99 5.20 -18.61 12.39
C PHE A 99 3.85 -17.89 12.18
N MET A 100 3.02 -17.83 13.22
CA MET A 100 1.75 -17.09 13.15
C MET A 100 1.96 -15.59 12.93
N SER A 101 2.98 -15.00 13.56
CA SER A 101 3.33 -13.58 13.39
C SER A 101 3.72 -13.27 11.94
N TRP A 102 4.47 -14.16 11.28
CA TRP A 102 4.79 -14.02 9.85
C TRP A 102 3.55 -14.09 8.95
N ILE A 103 2.61 -15.00 9.22
CA ILE A 103 1.34 -15.08 8.48
C ILE A 103 0.56 -13.77 8.62
N ILE A 104 0.40 -13.27 9.84
CA ILE A 104 -0.34 -12.02 10.08
C ILE A 104 0.38 -10.83 9.43
N LEU A 105 1.71 -10.79 9.45
CA LEU A 105 2.49 -9.75 8.77
C LEU A 105 2.21 -9.71 7.27
N VAL A 106 2.16 -10.88 6.63
CA VAL A 106 1.79 -11.00 5.21
C VAL A 106 0.38 -10.46 4.95
N VAL A 107 -0.59 -10.83 5.79
CA VAL A 107 -1.97 -10.35 5.66
C VAL A 107 -2.05 -8.83 5.80
N VAL A 108 -1.40 -8.26 6.82
CA VAL A 108 -1.38 -6.81 7.05
C VAL A 108 -0.68 -6.07 5.91
N ALA A 109 0.41 -6.62 5.36
CA ALA A 109 1.10 -6.05 4.21
C ALA A 109 0.19 -6.00 2.97
N LEU A 110 -0.50 -7.10 2.65
CA LEU A 110 -1.45 -7.15 1.54
C LEU A 110 -2.61 -6.17 1.73
N PHE A 111 -3.16 -6.11 2.94
CA PHE A 111 -4.19 -5.13 3.28
C PHE A 111 -3.69 -3.71 3.02
N THR A 112 -2.45 -3.40 3.43
CA THR A 112 -1.82 -2.07 3.30
C THR A 112 -1.71 -1.63 1.84
N MET A 113 -1.49 -2.58 0.93
CA MET A 113 -1.37 -2.32 -0.49
C MET A 113 -2.74 -2.10 -1.16
N PHE A 114 -3.74 -2.93 -0.82
CA PHE A 114 -5.04 -2.91 -1.50
C PHE A 114 -6.00 -1.86 -0.95
N ALA A 115 -5.94 -1.56 0.34
CA ALA A 115 -6.94 -0.72 1.00
C ALA A 115 -7.08 0.69 0.41
N PRO A 116 -6.00 1.43 0.08
CA PRO A 116 -6.15 2.78 -0.46
C PRO A 116 -6.98 2.81 -1.75
N ILE A 117 -6.77 1.83 -2.64
CA ILE A 117 -7.46 1.78 -3.94
C ILE A 117 -8.93 1.42 -3.78
N VAL A 118 -9.23 0.48 -2.88
CA VAL A 118 -10.61 0.12 -2.55
C VAL A 118 -11.34 1.33 -1.95
N ILE A 119 -10.70 2.06 -1.04
CA ILE A 119 -11.24 3.30 -0.47
C ILE A 119 -11.52 4.34 -1.58
N PHE A 120 -10.54 4.60 -2.44
CA PHE A 120 -10.67 5.62 -3.49
C PHE A 120 -11.69 5.28 -4.57
N ARG A 121 -11.84 3.99 -4.92
CA ARG A 121 -12.69 3.58 -6.05
C ARG A 121 -14.09 3.14 -5.66
N MET A 122 -14.29 2.64 -4.44
CA MET A 122 -15.52 1.95 -4.08
C MET A 122 -16.35 2.70 -3.04
N HIS A 123 -15.82 3.76 -2.40
CA HIS A 123 -16.53 4.54 -1.38
C HIS A 123 -17.24 3.66 -0.33
N VAL A 124 -16.55 2.60 0.10
CA VAL A 124 -17.11 1.51 0.92
C VAL A 124 -17.14 1.85 2.40
N THR A 125 -18.03 1.21 3.17
CA THR A 125 -17.93 1.23 4.64
C THR A 125 -16.72 0.43 5.14
N ASN A 126 -16.33 0.59 6.41
CA ASN A 126 -15.20 -0.18 6.98
C ASN A 126 -15.41 -1.70 6.90
N LYS A 127 -16.65 -2.17 7.04
CA LYS A 127 -16.98 -3.60 6.96
C LYS A 127 -16.83 -4.11 5.53
N GLU A 128 -17.35 -3.36 4.56
CA GLU A 128 -17.20 -3.63 3.14
C GLU A 128 -15.74 -3.54 2.67
N LEU A 129 -14.96 -2.61 3.23
CA LEU A 129 -13.52 -2.50 2.99
C LEU A 129 -12.81 -3.81 3.32
N MET A 130 -13.05 -4.37 4.50
CA MET A 130 -12.46 -5.66 4.89
C MET A 130 -12.91 -6.80 3.98
N GLN A 131 -14.19 -6.85 3.62
CA GLN A 131 -14.73 -7.89 2.73
C GLN A 131 -14.11 -7.80 1.32
N ASN A 132 -14.06 -6.60 0.74
CA ASN A 132 -13.56 -6.38 -0.61
C ASN A 132 -12.04 -6.61 -0.71
N ILE A 133 -11.26 -6.23 0.32
CA ILE A 133 -9.84 -6.57 0.39
C ILE A 133 -9.65 -8.08 0.52
N THR A 134 -10.44 -8.76 1.36
CA THR A 134 -10.35 -10.22 1.53
C THR A 134 -10.66 -10.93 0.20
N LEU A 135 -11.69 -10.47 -0.52
CA LEU A 135 -12.03 -10.95 -1.87
C LEU A 135 -10.89 -10.70 -2.86
N LEU A 136 -10.27 -9.52 -2.83
CA LEU A 136 -9.11 -9.20 -3.67
C LEU A 136 -7.95 -10.15 -3.39
N ILE A 137 -7.65 -10.43 -2.12
CA ILE A 137 -6.56 -11.33 -1.73
C ILE A 137 -6.85 -12.75 -2.21
N LEU A 138 -8.02 -13.30 -1.87
CA LEU A 138 -8.38 -14.70 -2.12
C LEU A 138 -8.74 -15.04 -3.57
N ARG A 139 -9.33 -14.10 -4.31
CA ARG A 139 -9.69 -14.32 -5.73
C ARG A 139 -8.68 -13.70 -6.70
N GLY A 140 -7.86 -12.76 -6.24
CA GLY A 140 -6.72 -12.23 -6.97
C GLY A 140 -5.50 -13.13 -6.96
N ASN A 141 -5.48 -14.22 -6.17
CA ASN A 141 -4.41 -15.20 -5.96
C ASN A 141 -3.07 -14.96 -6.69
N VAL A 142 -2.99 -15.21 -8.00
CA VAL A 142 -1.73 -15.04 -8.76
C VAL A 142 -1.18 -13.61 -8.69
N PHE A 143 -2.05 -12.62 -8.80
CA PHE A 143 -1.68 -11.21 -8.75
C PHE A 143 -1.35 -10.73 -7.33
N SER A 144 -2.05 -11.24 -6.32
CA SER A 144 -1.75 -10.97 -4.91
C SER A 144 -0.37 -11.54 -4.53
N LEU A 145 -0.06 -12.75 -4.99
CA LEU A 145 1.26 -13.38 -4.83
C LEU A 145 2.35 -12.61 -5.59
N LEU A 146 2.07 -12.16 -6.81
CA LEU A 146 3.01 -11.35 -7.58
C LEU A 146 3.32 -10.02 -6.87
N LEU A 147 2.30 -9.35 -6.33
CA LEU A 147 2.48 -8.12 -5.55
C LEU A 147 3.34 -8.34 -4.31
N LEU A 148 3.12 -9.48 -3.63
CA LEU A 148 3.90 -9.87 -2.47
C LEU A 148 5.36 -10.17 -2.84
N ALA A 149 5.59 -10.90 -3.93
CA ALA A 149 6.93 -11.19 -4.45
C ALA A 149 7.67 -9.91 -4.85
N VAL A 150 7.00 -8.97 -5.53
CA VAL A 150 7.56 -7.67 -5.89
C VAL A 150 7.89 -6.86 -4.64
N THR A 151 7.00 -6.85 -3.64
CA THR A 151 7.25 -6.15 -2.36
C THR A 151 8.46 -6.74 -1.66
N PHE A 152 8.55 -8.07 -1.56
CA PHE A 152 9.68 -8.75 -0.93
C PHE A 152 10.99 -8.47 -1.67
N GLY A 153 10.97 -8.57 -3.01
CA GLY A 153 12.11 -8.25 -3.85
C GLY A 153 12.56 -6.79 -3.70
N LEU A 154 11.63 -5.84 -3.64
CA LEU A 154 11.91 -4.44 -3.38
C LEU A 154 12.55 -4.22 -2.01
N THR A 155 12.02 -4.86 -0.97
CA THR A 155 12.60 -4.79 0.37
C THR A 155 14.06 -5.28 0.35
N LEU A 156 14.35 -6.38 -0.33
CA LEU A 156 15.73 -6.86 -0.50
C LEU A 156 16.60 -5.87 -1.26
N VAL A 157 16.13 -5.34 -2.40
CA VAL A 157 16.90 -4.36 -3.20
C VAL A 157 17.21 -3.11 -2.38
N VAL A 158 16.26 -2.62 -1.59
CA VAL A 158 16.44 -1.46 -0.72
C VAL A 158 17.46 -1.72 0.39
N LEU A 159 17.49 -2.93 0.96
CA LEU A 159 18.48 -3.30 1.98
C LEU A 159 19.91 -3.27 1.44
N TYR A 160 20.13 -3.68 0.19
CA TYR A 160 21.46 -3.69 -0.43
C TYR A 160 21.82 -2.38 -1.14
N TYR A 161 20.83 -1.66 -1.67
CA TYR A 161 21.00 -0.45 -2.47
C TYR A 161 20.00 0.64 -2.06
N PRO A 162 20.17 1.26 -0.88
CA PRO A 162 19.18 2.18 -0.31
C PRO A 162 18.93 3.40 -1.17
N LEU A 163 19.91 3.85 -1.97
CA LEU A 163 19.76 5.02 -2.86
C LEU A 163 18.81 4.77 -4.05
N ILE A 164 18.57 3.51 -4.43
CA ILE A 164 17.66 3.16 -5.53
C ILE A 164 16.20 3.22 -5.08
N ILE A 165 15.93 3.40 -3.79
CA ILE A 165 14.57 3.45 -3.25
C ILE A 165 13.72 4.55 -3.89
N ILE A 166 14.32 5.70 -4.21
CA ILE A 166 13.62 6.85 -4.78
C ILE A 166 12.97 6.45 -6.12
N PRO A 167 13.70 6.04 -7.18
CA PRO A 167 13.10 5.59 -8.45
C PRO A 167 12.12 4.44 -8.26
N LEU A 168 12.44 3.48 -7.40
CA LEU A 168 11.64 2.26 -7.23
C LEU A 168 10.29 2.49 -6.56
N LEU A 169 10.17 3.44 -5.64
CA LEU A 169 8.91 3.71 -4.94
C LEU A 169 7.79 4.14 -5.89
N TYR A 170 8.11 4.86 -6.96
CA TYR A 170 7.12 5.22 -7.97
C TYR A 170 6.64 4.02 -8.77
N PHE A 171 7.58 3.22 -9.29
CA PHE A 171 7.22 1.99 -10.00
C PHE A 171 6.40 1.06 -9.11
N TYR A 172 6.75 0.97 -7.83
CA TYR A 172 5.99 0.20 -6.86
C TYR A 172 4.57 0.73 -6.68
N GLY A 173 4.38 2.02 -6.36
CA GLY A 173 3.05 2.60 -6.20
C GLY A 173 2.19 2.48 -7.47
N TYR A 174 2.80 2.64 -8.64
CA TYR A 174 2.13 2.45 -9.92
C TYR A 174 1.75 0.99 -10.20
N LEU A 175 2.62 0.04 -9.87
CA LEU A 175 2.36 -1.40 -10.00
C LEU A 175 1.25 -1.85 -9.05
N VAL A 176 1.25 -1.38 -7.80
CA VAL A 176 0.16 -1.60 -6.83
C VAL A 176 -1.16 -1.08 -7.41
N TYR A 177 -1.15 0.14 -7.97
CA TYR A 177 -2.31 0.74 -8.64
C TYR A 177 -2.83 -0.12 -9.79
N LEU A 178 -1.96 -0.50 -10.73
CA LEU A 178 -2.32 -1.28 -11.92
C LEU A 178 -2.90 -2.64 -11.56
N ILE A 179 -2.21 -3.40 -10.72
CA ILE A 179 -2.62 -4.76 -10.36
C ILE A 179 -3.95 -4.72 -9.61
N THR A 180 -4.09 -3.82 -8.63
CA THR A 180 -5.33 -3.75 -7.86
C THR A 180 -6.51 -3.37 -8.74
N ASN A 181 -6.35 -2.43 -9.67
CA ASN A 181 -7.43 -2.10 -10.62
C ASN A 181 -7.75 -3.25 -11.56
N TYR A 182 -6.74 -3.96 -12.05
CA TYR A 182 -6.95 -5.12 -12.91
C TYR A 182 -7.75 -6.21 -12.19
N VAL A 183 -7.38 -6.54 -10.96
CA VAL A 183 -8.12 -7.52 -10.16
C VAL A 183 -9.51 -6.99 -9.83
N LEU A 184 -9.64 -5.69 -9.53
CA LEU A 184 -10.92 -5.04 -9.28
C LEU A 184 -11.87 -5.17 -10.49
N GLU A 185 -11.40 -4.85 -11.69
CA GLU A 185 -12.21 -4.96 -12.90
C GLU A 185 -12.59 -6.40 -13.23
N LYS A 186 -11.66 -7.35 -13.02
CA LYS A 186 -11.92 -8.78 -13.23
C LYS A 186 -13.02 -9.30 -12.32
N LEU A 187 -12.99 -8.94 -11.04
CA LEU A 187 -14.02 -9.31 -10.07
C LEU A 187 -15.35 -8.59 -10.31
N ARG A 188 -15.32 -7.36 -10.86
CA ARG A 188 -16.54 -6.62 -11.23
C ARG A 188 -17.25 -7.29 -12.39
N LYS A 189 -16.51 -7.72 -13.42
CA LYS A 189 -17.05 -8.50 -14.54
C LYS A 189 -17.60 -9.86 -14.08
N GLY A 190 -17.08 -10.41 -12.98
CA GLY A 190 -17.58 -11.63 -12.35
C GLY A 190 -18.71 -11.43 -11.34
N GLY A 191 -19.26 -10.22 -11.19
CA GLY A 191 -20.43 -9.95 -10.33
C GLY A 191 -20.22 -10.20 -8.83
N THR A 192 -18.98 -10.11 -8.32
CA THR A 192 -18.65 -10.60 -6.95
C THR A 192 -18.39 -9.50 -5.90
N TYR A 193 -18.91 -8.28 -6.07
CA TYR A 193 -18.66 -7.19 -5.11
C TYR A 193 -19.82 -6.94 -4.16
N ALA A 194 -19.46 -6.60 -2.92
CA ALA A 194 -20.31 -5.79 -2.06
C ALA A 194 -20.08 -4.32 -2.44
N THR A 195 -20.96 -3.78 -3.30
CA THR A 195 -21.10 -2.34 -3.52
C THR A 195 -22.29 -1.85 -2.71
N GLN A 196 -22.24 -0.62 -2.22
CA GLN A 196 -23.46 0.09 -1.85
C GLN A 196 -24.31 0.25 -3.12
N GLU A 197 -25.52 -0.29 -3.09
CA GLU A 197 -26.60 0.18 -3.97
C GLU A 197 -26.86 1.67 -3.74
#